data_AF-A0A238GT21-F1
#
_entry.id   AF-A0A238GT21-F1
#
_cell.length_a   1.000
_cell.length_b   1.000
_cell.length_c   1.000
_cell.angle_alpha   90.00
_cell.angle_beta   90.00
_cell.angle_gamma   90.00
#
_symmetry.space_group_name_H-M   'P 1'
#
loop_
_entity.id
_entity.type
_entity.pdbx_description
1 polymer ?
#
loop_
_entity_poly.entity_id
_entity_poly.type
_entity_poly.pdbx_seq_one_letter_code
_entity_poly.pdbx_strand_id
1 'polypeptide(L)'
;MVKNTGELKKLSDTYENLSNLLSNFNNLNQAVTNASSPSEINAAIDNLRANTQGLTGEKDNSPAYQAVSLALNAAVGLWNVIGYAIMCGNGNGTGSGPGSVIFNNQPGSGTTSITCNRYEATGPGRSMSIQEFEKLNKAYQAIQQALKSGNGFPVLDGKGTEVKVEYTYECKQNNGSSSSINGGVNQFCQKNGSSNGVTSNGSNNKETQSFTFTNTAQNLLEQASTIMNVLNTQCPLVRSTHNENTPGNGSPWNINQSGNACQIFSAEFSAVTSMIKNAQEIVAQAQSLNAKEQSNQNAPQDFNPYTSSDRAFAQNMLNHAQAQAKMLELADQIKTNLNAIPTHFVTDYLAACRNGGGTLPDQGVTNNT
;
A
#
# COMPACT_ATOMS: atom_id res chain seq x y z
N MET A 1 19.58 -29.68 51.72
CA MET A 1 19.07 -29.03 50.48
C MET A 1 17.82 -28.23 50.87
N VAL A 2 17.64 -26.92 50.64
CA VAL A 2 18.44 -25.84 50.07
C VAL A 2 17.99 -24.58 50.85
N LYS A 3 18.87 -23.96 51.66
CA LYS A 3 18.53 -22.78 52.49
C LYS A 3 19.01 -21.44 51.92
N ASN A 4 19.64 -21.42 50.74
CA ASN A 4 20.35 -20.24 50.20
C ASN A 4 19.85 -19.71 48.84
N THR A 5 18.81 -20.28 48.24
CA THR A 5 18.39 -19.91 46.87
C THR A 5 17.81 -18.50 46.75
N GLY A 6 17.14 -17.99 47.78
CA GLY A 6 16.58 -16.62 47.78
C GLY A 6 17.63 -15.53 47.90
N GLU A 7 18.66 -15.75 48.73
CA GLU A 7 19.77 -14.79 48.91
C GLU A 7 20.73 -14.81 47.72
N LEU A 8 21.00 -15.99 47.15
CA LEU A 8 21.78 -16.12 45.91
C LEU A 8 21.07 -15.47 44.71
N LYS A 9 19.74 -15.61 44.61
CA LYS A 9 18.97 -14.91 43.57
C LYS A 9 19.02 -13.40 43.76
N LYS A 10 18.80 -12.90 44.98
CA LYS A 10 18.96 -11.46 45.27
C LYS A 10 20.37 -10.95 44.95
N LEU A 11 21.41 -11.71 45.27
CA LEU A 11 22.79 -11.34 44.94
C LEU A 11 23.01 -11.30 43.43
N SER A 12 22.50 -12.30 42.69
CA SER A 12 22.53 -12.35 41.23
C SER A 12 21.82 -11.13 40.61
N ASP A 13 20.59 -10.85 41.04
CA ASP A 13 19.80 -9.72 40.55
C ASP A 13 20.50 -8.38 40.89
N THR A 14 21.19 -8.29 42.03
CA THR A 14 21.95 -7.08 42.42
C THR A 14 23.20 -6.91 41.56
N TYR A 15 23.91 -7.99 41.25
CA TYR A 15 25.07 -7.97 40.33
C TYR A 15 24.65 -7.59 38.91
N GLU A 16 23.54 -8.13 38.42
CA GLU A 16 23.00 -7.81 37.09
C GLU A 16 22.59 -6.33 37.01
N ASN A 17 21.91 -5.81 38.04
CA ASN A 17 21.57 -4.39 38.15
C ASN A 17 22.81 -3.49 38.22
N LEU A 18 23.83 -3.86 39.00
CA LEU A 18 25.08 -3.10 39.10
C LEU A 18 25.85 -3.11 37.78
N SER A 19 25.92 -4.27 37.11
CA SER A 19 26.53 -4.40 35.79
C SER A 19 25.83 -3.51 34.75
N ASN A 20 24.49 -3.50 34.75
CA ASN A 20 23.71 -2.63 33.88
C ASN A 20 23.94 -1.15 34.19
N LEU A 21 24.01 -0.77 35.47
CA LEU A 21 24.29 0.60 35.88
C LEU A 21 25.69 1.08 35.45
N LEU A 22 26.71 0.24 35.64
CA LEU A 22 28.08 0.54 35.23
C LEU A 22 28.21 0.65 33.72
N SER A 23 27.55 -0.24 32.97
CA SER A 23 27.49 -0.15 31.50
C SER A 23 26.81 1.15 31.05
N ASN A 24 25.68 1.52 31.66
CA ASN A 24 24.98 2.77 31.36
C ASN A 24 25.83 4.00 31.68
N PHE A 25 26.55 3.99 32.79
CA PHE A 25 27.44 5.10 33.16
C PHE A 25 28.61 5.23 32.18
N ASN A 26 29.23 4.13 31.77
CA ASN A 26 30.30 4.13 30.78
C ASN A 26 29.82 4.67 29.42
N ASN A 27 28.64 4.23 28.96
CA ASN A 27 28.02 4.73 27.73
C ASN A 27 27.72 6.24 27.82
N LEU A 28 27.21 6.71 28.96
CA LEU A 28 26.95 8.13 29.17
C LEU A 28 28.25 8.95 29.16
N ASN A 29 29.29 8.48 29.85
CA ASN A 29 30.58 9.16 29.88
C ASN A 29 31.21 9.26 28.48
N GLN A 30 31.10 8.20 27.68
CA GLN A 30 31.50 8.22 26.27
C GLN A 30 30.67 9.19 25.44
N ALA A 31 29.34 9.21 25.62
CA ALA A 31 28.46 10.13 24.92
C ALA A 31 28.78 11.61 25.23
N VAL A 32 29.07 11.94 26.49
CA VAL A 32 29.49 13.30 26.90
C VAL A 32 30.84 13.67 26.29
N THR A 33 31.78 12.72 26.25
CA THR A 33 33.10 12.92 25.62
C THR A 33 32.95 13.22 24.13
N ASN A 34 32.17 12.40 23.41
CA ASN A 34 31.94 12.58 21.98
C ASN A 34 31.17 13.88 21.67
N ALA A 35 30.15 14.21 22.48
CA ALA A 35 29.38 15.45 22.35
C ALA A 35 30.18 16.72 22.67
N SER A 36 31.37 16.58 23.26
CA SER A 36 32.30 17.70 23.51
C SER A 36 33.39 17.82 22.43
N SER A 37 33.38 16.95 21.43
CA SER A 37 34.36 16.92 20.35
C SER A 37 33.72 17.29 19.00
N PRO A 38 34.03 18.46 18.41
CA PRO A 38 33.52 18.83 17.09
C PRO A 38 33.84 17.81 15.99
N SER A 39 34.97 17.10 16.08
CA SER A 39 35.31 16.06 15.10
C SER A 39 34.40 14.84 15.19
N GLU A 40 34.09 14.39 16.41
CA GLU A 40 33.16 13.26 16.63
C GLU A 40 31.73 13.62 16.23
N ILE A 41 31.31 14.86 16.53
CA ILE A 41 29.99 15.35 16.11
C ILE A 41 29.90 15.39 14.58
N ASN A 42 30.91 15.94 13.90
CA ASN A 42 30.90 16.02 12.43
C ASN A 42 30.97 14.62 11.80
N ALA A 43 31.72 13.69 12.36
CA ALA A 43 31.72 12.28 11.91
C ALA A 43 30.32 11.64 12.06
N ALA A 44 29.60 11.92 13.15
CA ALA A 44 28.23 11.45 13.32
C ALA A 44 27.25 12.10 12.34
N ILE A 45 27.42 13.39 12.02
CA ILE A 45 26.65 14.08 10.97
C ILE A 45 26.90 13.45 9.60
N ASP A 46 28.15 13.12 9.27
CA ASP A 46 28.49 12.46 8.01
C ASP A 46 27.87 11.06 7.91
N ASN A 47 27.87 10.30 9.02
CA ASN A 47 27.15 9.03 9.10
C ASN A 47 25.65 9.19 8.89
N LEU A 48 25.03 10.21 9.49
CA LEU A 48 23.61 10.49 9.26
C LEU A 48 23.35 10.84 7.80
N ARG A 49 24.21 11.61 7.14
CA ARG A 49 24.06 11.94 5.71
C ARG A 49 24.15 10.69 4.83
N ALA A 50 25.14 9.84 5.08
CA ALA A 50 25.28 8.56 4.37
C ALA A 50 24.05 7.66 4.58
N ASN A 51 23.53 7.59 5.81
CA ASN A 51 22.32 6.84 6.11
C ASN A 51 21.08 7.42 5.43
N THR A 52 20.93 8.75 5.35
CA THR A 52 19.85 9.38 4.59
C THR A 52 19.91 8.91 3.14
N GLN A 53 21.08 9.02 2.49
CA GLN A 53 21.26 8.56 1.10
C GLN A 53 20.90 7.08 0.93
N GLY A 54 21.34 6.21 1.86
CA GLY A 54 21.01 4.78 1.83
C GLY A 54 19.52 4.48 2.07
N LEU A 55 18.80 5.33 2.81
CA LEU A 55 17.38 5.17 3.09
C LEU A 55 16.49 5.78 2.02
N THR A 56 16.82 6.96 1.49
CA THR A 56 15.93 7.71 0.59
C THR A 56 16.36 7.68 -0.86
N GLY A 57 17.65 7.59 -1.11
CA GLY A 57 18.26 7.77 -2.45
C GLY A 57 18.69 6.47 -3.13
N GLU A 58 18.43 5.32 -2.52
CA GLU A 58 18.68 4.00 -3.09
C GLU A 58 17.39 3.18 -3.22
N LYS A 59 17.40 2.18 -4.11
CA LYS A 59 16.27 1.23 -4.29
C LYS A 59 16.56 -0.09 -3.59
N ASP A 60 17.58 -0.81 -4.05
CA ASP A 60 17.80 -2.21 -3.68
C ASP A 60 18.24 -2.38 -2.23
N ASN A 61 19.18 -1.55 -1.77
CA ASN A 61 19.69 -1.62 -0.39
C ASN A 61 18.91 -0.74 0.59
N SER A 62 17.92 0.03 0.12
CA SER A 62 17.11 0.87 1.00
C SER A 62 16.01 0.05 1.65
N PRO A 63 16.05 -0.20 2.98
CA PRO A 63 14.96 -0.88 3.66
C PRO A 63 13.65 -0.06 3.59
N ALA A 64 13.74 1.26 3.55
CA ALA A 64 12.57 2.14 3.43
C ALA A 64 11.91 2.00 2.05
N TYR A 65 12.69 2.00 0.97
CA TYR A 65 12.17 1.77 -0.39
C TYR A 65 11.54 0.39 -0.51
N GLN A 66 12.23 -0.65 -0.03
CA GLN A 66 11.72 -2.02 -0.07
C GLN A 66 10.41 -2.18 0.72
N ALA A 67 10.29 -1.53 1.87
CA ALA A 67 9.06 -1.56 2.66
C ALA A 67 7.88 -0.86 1.96
N VAL A 68 8.13 0.30 1.32
CA VAL A 68 7.12 1.00 0.51
C VAL A 68 6.69 0.14 -0.69
N SER A 69 7.67 -0.45 -1.39
CA SER A 69 7.43 -1.36 -2.52
C SER A 69 6.59 -2.57 -2.09
N LEU A 70 6.91 -3.17 -0.94
CA LEU A 70 6.17 -4.29 -0.38
C LEU A 70 4.71 -3.92 -0.07
N ALA A 71 4.46 -2.77 0.54
CA ALA A 71 3.10 -2.31 0.83
C ALA A 71 2.28 -2.09 -0.46
N LEU A 72 2.89 -1.50 -1.48
CA LEU A 72 2.29 -1.30 -2.80
C LEU A 72 1.95 -2.62 -3.49
N ASN A 73 2.93 -3.53 -3.55
CA ASN A 73 2.75 -4.84 -4.18
C ASN A 73 1.74 -5.70 -3.42
N ALA A 74 1.67 -5.61 -2.09
CA ALA A 74 0.66 -6.32 -1.31
C ALA A 74 -0.76 -5.82 -1.62
N ALA A 75 -0.96 -4.51 -1.80
CA ALA A 75 -2.27 -3.95 -2.16
C ALA A 75 -2.73 -4.37 -3.57
N VAL A 76 -1.82 -4.28 -4.55
CA VAL A 76 -2.10 -4.72 -5.93
C VAL A 76 -2.30 -6.24 -5.99
N GLY A 77 -1.42 -6.99 -5.33
CA GLY A 77 -1.47 -8.45 -5.26
C GLY A 77 -2.77 -8.95 -4.64
N LEU A 78 -3.22 -8.31 -3.55
CA LEU A 78 -4.50 -8.63 -2.93
C LEU A 78 -5.66 -8.46 -3.92
N TRP A 79 -5.70 -7.35 -4.68
CA TRP A 79 -6.73 -7.17 -5.71
C TRP A 79 -6.61 -8.19 -6.84
N ASN A 80 -5.39 -8.54 -7.28
CA ASN A 80 -5.19 -9.60 -8.28
C ASN A 80 -5.77 -10.94 -7.80
N VAL A 81 -5.56 -11.28 -6.53
CA VAL A 81 -5.99 -12.55 -5.93
C VAL A 81 -7.52 -12.63 -5.77
N ILE A 82 -8.19 -11.52 -5.43
CA ILE A 82 -9.62 -11.56 -5.07
C ILE A 82 -10.55 -10.95 -6.12
N GLY A 83 -10.02 -10.08 -7.00
CA GLY A 83 -10.81 -9.22 -7.89
C GLY A 83 -11.77 -10.01 -8.79
N TYR A 84 -11.33 -11.16 -9.30
CA TYR A 84 -12.15 -12.03 -10.15
C TYR A 84 -13.45 -12.51 -9.50
N ALA A 85 -13.53 -12.49 -8.17
CA ALA A 85 -14.64 -13.01 -7.38
C ALA A 85 -15.47 -11.92 -6.70
N ILE A 86 -14.98 -10.69 -6.66
CA ILE A 86 -15.71 -9.56 -6.09
C ILE A 86 -16.96 -9.25 -6.94
N MET A 87 -18.11 -9.18 -6.29
CA MET A 87 -19.39 -8.87 -6.93
C MET A 87 -19.52 -7.35 -7.13
N CYS A 88 -19.78 -6.94 -8.37
CA CYS A 88 -20.07 -5.56 -8.74
C CYS A 88 -21.20 -5.48 -9.77
N GLY A 89 -21.99 -4.42 -9.71
CA GLY A 89 -23.13 -4.25 -10.60
C GLY A 89 -23.93 -3.01 -10.29
N ASN A 90 -25.18 -3.01 -10.72
CA ASN A 90 -26.07 -1.89 -10.51
C ASN A 90 -27.52 -2.35 -10.31
N GLY A 91 -27.68 -3.52 -9.69
CA GLY A 91 -28.97 -4.09 -9.38
C GLY A 91 -29.68 -3.38 -8.23
N ASN A 92 -30.99 -3.60 -8.13
CA ASN A 92 -31.83 -3.17 -7.02
C ASN A 92 -32.55 -4.35 -6.32
N GLY A 93 -32.30 -5.59 -6.76
CA GLY A 93 -32.95 -6.80 -6.24
C GLY A 93 -34.34 -7.11 -6.78
N THR A 94 -34.87 -6.40 -7.79
CA THR A 94 -36.29 -6.52 -8.21
C THR A 94 -36.55 -7.00 -9.65
N GLY A 95 -35.58 -7.58 -10.39
CA GLY A 95 -35.84 -8.03 -11.77
C GLY A 95 -34.68 -8.70 -12.52
N SER A 96 -34.87 -8.93 -13.84
CA SER A 96 -33.83 -9.43 -14.77
C SER A 96 -32.72 -8.41 -14.99
N GLY A 97 -31.47 -8.88 -15.02
CA GLY A 97 -30.27 -8.10 -14.69
C GLY A 97 -30.08 -6.75 -15.38
N PRO A 98 -29.43 -5.79 -14.69
CA PRO A 98 -29.07 -4.51 -15.28
C PRO A 98 -28.17 -4.76 -16.51
N GLY A 99 -28.05 -3.78 -17.41
CA GLY A 99 -26.93 -3.78 -18.36
C GLY A 99 -25.59 -4.03 -17.65
N SER A 100 -24.54 -4.29 -18.41
CA SER A 100 -23.22 -4.56 -17.83
C SER A 100 -22.21 -3.51 -18.25
N VAL A 101 -21.27 -3.24 -17.34
CA VAL A 101 -20.05 -2.48 -17.65
C VAL A 101 -18.88 -3.42 -17.50
N ILE A 102 -18.09 -3.57 -18.56
CA ILE A 102 -16.92 -4.43 -18.60
C ILE A 102 -15.70 -3.54 -18.48
N PHE A 103 -14.93 -3.66 -17.40
CA PHE A 103 -13.68 -2.94 -17.22
C PHE A 103 -12.52 -3.80 -17.73
N ASN A 104 -11.79 -3.30 -18.73
CA ASN A 104 -10.63 -3.99 -19.30
C ASN A 104 -9.38 -3.77 -18.46
N ASN A 105 -8.36 -4.61 -18.69
CA ASN A 105 -7.11 -4.67 -17.92
C ASN A 105 -7.33 -4.93 -16.43
N GLN A 106 -8.28 -5.81 -16.10
CA GLN A 106 -8.63 -6.21 -14.73
C GLN A 106 -8.46 -7.73 -14.55
N PRO A 107 -8.12 -8.22 -13.34
CA PRO A 107 -7.83 -9.64 -13.09
C PRO A 107 -9.13 -10.43 -13.02
N GLY A 108 -9.66 -10.78 -14.19
CA GLY A 108 -10.88 -11.55 -14.35
C GLY A 108 -10.61 -13.05 -14.39
N SER A 109 -11.65 -13.85 -14.18
CA SER A 109 -11.54 -15.32 -14.16
C SER A 109 -11.25 -15.87 -15.56
N GLY A 110 -9.97 -16.08 -15.88
CA GLY A 110 -9.54 -16.50 -17.22
C GLY A 110 -9.64 -15.40 -18.27
N THR A 111 -9.77 -14.13 -17.84
CA THR A 111 -9.97 -12.97 -18.71
C THR A 111 -9.15 -11.78 -18.20
N THR A 112 -8.85 -10.83 -19.07
CA THR A 112 -8.24 -9.54 -18.70
C THR A 112 -9.28 -8.46 -18.45
N SER A 113 -10.49 -8.85 -18.03
CA SER A 113 -11.58 -7.93 -17.76
C SER A 113 -12.48 -8.43 -16.65
N ILE A 114 -13.03 -7.49 -15.86
CA ILE A 114 -14.06 -7.76 -14.87
C ILE A 114 -15.37 -7.14 -15.37
N THR A 115 -16.43 -7.95 -15.35
CA THR A 115 -17.77 -7.53 -15.77
C THR A 115 -18.61 -7.23 -14.54
N CYS A 116 -19.07 -5.98 -14.43
CA CYS A 116 -20.04 -5.57 -13.41
C CYS A 116 -21.46 -5.71 -13.96
N ASN A 117 -22.11 -6.85 -13.66
CA ASN A 117 -23.42 -7.23 -14.18
C ASN A 117 -24.41 -7.71 -13.09
N ARG A 118 -24.06 -7.53 -11.82
CA ARG A 118 -24.83 -8.07 -10.70
C ARG A 118 -26.17 -7.34 -10.50
N TYR A 119 -27.22 -8.12 -10.23
CA TYR A 119 -28.63 -7.70 -10.21
C TYR A 119 -29.20 -7.54 -8.80
N GLU A 120 -28.54 -8.10 -7.79
CA GLU A 120 -28.85 -7.82 -6.39
C GLU A 120 -28.58 -6.35 -6.06
N ALA A 121 -29.19 -5.88 -4.96
CA ALA A 121 -29.02 -4.52 -4.51
C ALA A 121 -27.56 -4.19 -4.24
N THR A 122 -27.11 -3.01 -4.67
CA THR A 122 -25.74 -2.54 -4.44
C THR A 122 -25.61 -1.80 -3.10
N GLY A 123 -24.36 -1.59 -2.67
CA GLY A 123 -24.00 -0.81 -1.48
C GLY A 123 -23.21 -1.60 -0.44
N PRO A 124 -22.93 -1.00 0.74
CA PRO A 124 -22.12 -1.62 1.77
C PRO A 124 -22.63 -3.00 2.21
N GLY A 125 -21.74 -4.00 2.20
CA GLY A 125 -22.05 -5.39 2.55
C GLY A 125 -22.79 -6.17 1.44
N ARG A 126 -22.98 -5.58 0.26
CA ARG A 126 -23.70 -6.17 -0.89
C ARG A 126 -22.83 -6.12 -2.15
N SER A 127 -23.42 -6.09 -3.35
CA SER A 127 -22.64 -5.85 -4.56
C SER A 127 -22.07 -4.44 -4.58
N MET A 128 -20.82 -4.30 -5.02
CA MET A 128 -20.23 -2.98 -5.25
C MET A 128 -20.96 -2.28 -6.41
N SER A 129 -21.21 -0.97 -6.30
CA SER A 129 -21.76 -0.23 -7.42
C SER A 129 -20.71 -0.05 -8.53
N ILE A 130 -21.16 0.17 -9.77
CA ILE A 130 -20.27 0.47 -10.90
C ILE A 130 -19.42 1.72 -10.62
N GLN A 131 -19.96 2.73 -9.93
CA GLN A 131 -19.24 3.95 -9.58
C GLN A 131 -18.10 3.69 -8.58
N GLU A 132 -18.33 2.87 -7.57
CA GLU A 132 -17.27 2.51 -6.62
C GLU A 132 -16.23 1.60 -7.29
N PHE A 133 -16.66 0.71 -8.18
CA PHE A 133 -15.73 -0.10 -8.98
C PHE A 133 -14.90 0.77 -9.93
N GLU A 134 -15.47 1.82 -10.55
CA GLU A 134 -14.73 2.77 -11.38
C GLU A 134 -13.61 3.46 -10.60
N LYS A 135 -13.88 3.89 -9.34
CA LYS A 135 -12.85 4.48 -8.47
C LYS A 135 -11.70 3.50 -8.21
N LEU A 136 -12.04 2.26 -7.85
CA LEU A 136 -11.05 1.20 -7.63
C LEU A 136 -10.26 0.94 -8.91
N ASN A 137 -10.93 0.79 -10.05
CA ASN A 137 -10.31 0.55 -11.33
C ASN A 137 -9.35 1.68 -11.70
N LYS A 138 -9.75 2.95 -11.56
CA LYS A 138 -8.88 4.10 -11.86
C LYS A 138 -7.59 4.05 -11.04
N ALA A 139 -7.69 3.76 -9.73
CA ALA A 139 -6.55 3.64 -8.85
C ALA A 139 -5.65 2.45 -9.22
N TYR A 140 -6.25 1.29 -9.51
CA TYR A 140 -5.54 0.09 -9.95
C TYR A 140 -4.77 0.32 -11.27
N GLN A 141 -5.42 0.94 -12.26
CA GLN A 141 -4.80 1.26 -13.54
C GLN A 141 -3.64 2.25 -13.40
N ALA A 142 -3.80 3.26 -12.52
CA ALA A 142 -2.73 4.21 -12.24
C ALA A 142 -1.48 3.51 -11.70
N ILE A 143 -1.65 2.63 -10.70
CA ILE A 143 -0.52 1.89 -10.11
C ILE A 143 0.11 0.96 -11.15
N GLN A 144 -0.68 0.09 -11.78
CA GLN A 144 -0.16 -0.92 -12.71
C GLN A 144 0.61 -0.30 -13.87
N GLN A 145 0.07 0.75 -14.49
CA GLN A 145 0.71 1.38 -15.64
C GLN A 145 1.91 2.23 -15.24
N ALA A 146 1.87 2.88 -14.06
CA ALA A 146 3.01 3.62 -13.53
C ALA A 146 4.19 2.71 -13.16
N LEU A 147 3.92 1.58 -12.50
CA LEU A 147 4.95 0.59 -12.16
C LEU A 147 5.53 -0.05 -13.42
N LYS A 148 4.69 -0.39 -14.40
CA LYS A 148 5.14 -0.93 -15.69
C LYS A 148 6.01 0.06 -16.46
N SER A 149 5.57 1.30 -16.60
CA SER A 149 6.29 2.30 -17.40
C SER A 149 7.58 2.76 -16.71
N GLY A 150 7.58 2.83 -15.39
CA GLY A 150 8.73 3.28 -14.59
C GLY A 150 9.71 2.18 -14.18
N ASN A 151 9.43 0.92 -14.51
CA ASN A 151 10.09 -0.26 -13.93
C ASN A 151 10.17 -0.14 -12.39
N GLY A 152 8.98 -0.02 -11.78
CA GLY A 152 8.79 0.40 -10.40
C GLY A 152 8.55 1.90 -10.24
N PHE A 153 8.94 2.44 -9.09
CA PHE A 153 8.86 3.87 -8.78
C PHE A 153 10.24 4.44 -8.45
N PRO A 154 10.45 5.76 -8.56
CA PRO A 154 11.73 6.40 -8.22
C PRO A 154 12.10 6.21 -6.75
N VAL A 155 13.36 6.47 -6.42
CA VAL A 155 13.84 6.57 -5.03
C VAL A 155 13.01 7.59 -4.23
N LEU A 156 12.97 7.47 -2.90
CA LEU A 156 12.03 8.23 -2.05
C LEU A 156 12.31 9.74 -2.03
N ASP A 157 13.54 10.15 -2.32
CA ASP A 157 13.93 11.55 -2.53
C ASP A 157 13.89 12.01 -4.00
N GLY A 158 13.57 11.08 -4.91
CA GLY A 158 13.52 11.32 -6.34
C GLY A 158 12.24 12.03 -6.77
N LYS A 159 12.34 12.77 -7.88
CA LYS A 159 11.16 13.32 -8.55
C LYS A 159 10.43 12.21 -9.32
N GLY A 160 9.11 12.25 -9.28
CA GLY A 160 8.27 11.39 -10.10
C GLY A 160 8.36 11.74 -11.58
N THR A 161 8.09 10.77 -12.43
CA THR A 161 7.91 10.91 -13.87
C THR A 161 6.43 10.84 -14.19
N GLU A 162 5.98 11.64 -15.16
CA GLU A 162 4.61 11.58 -15.65
C GLU A 162 4.40 10.36 -16.54
N VAL A 163 3.31 9.65 -16.29
CA VAL A 163 2.87 8.47 -17.04
C VAL A 163 1.46 8.74 -17.54
N LYS A 164 1.23 8.53 -18.84
CA LYS A 164 -0.12 8.54 -19.40
C LYS A 164 -0.80 7.23 -19.04
N VAL A 165 -1.83 7.29 -18.21
CA VAL A 165 -2.65 6.14 -17.82
C VAL A 165 -3.85 6.08 -18.76
N GLU A 166 -4.03 4.95 -19.43
CA GLU A 166 -5.14 4.73 -20.35
C GLU A 166 -5.82 3.39 -20.07
N TYR A 167 -7.14 3.40 -19.91
CA TYR A 167 -7.92 2.18 -19.76
C TYR A 167 -9.25 2.30 -20.49
N THR A 168 -9.88 1.15 -20.76
CA THR A 168 -11.14 1.11 -21.50
C THR A 168 -12.20 0.37 -20.71
N TYR A 169 -13.46 0.74 -20.92
CA TYR A 169 -14.60 -0.03 -20.46
C TYR A 169 -15.66 -0.10 -21.55
N GLU A 170 -16.48 -1.16 -21.52
CA GLU A 170 -17.54 -1.38 -22.49
C GLU A 170 -18.91 -1.33 -21.82
N CYS A 171 -19.81 -0.56 -22.41
CA CYS A 171 -21.18 -0.40 -21.95
C CYS A 171 -22.13 -1.30 -22.74
N LYS A 172 -22.52 -2.45 -22.16
CA LYS A 172 -23.49 -3.36 -22.76
C LYS A 172 -24.86 -3.13 -22.15
N GLN A 173 -25.66 -2.32 -22.85
CA GLN A 173 -27.04 -2.05 -22.49
C GLN A 173 -27.96 -3.16 -23.03
N ASN A 174 -28.94 -3.57 -22.23
CA ASN A 174 -30.04 -4.38 -22.72
C ASN A 174 -31.12 -3.42 -23.28
N ASN A 175 -31.34 -3.44 -24.59
CA ASN A 175 -32.26 -2.52 -25.29
C ASN A 175 -33.75 -2.89 -25.17
N GLY A 176 -34.12 -3.76 -24.23
CA GLY A 176 -35.52 -4.14 -24.01
C GLY A 176 -36.22 -3.17 -23.05
N SER A 177 -37.42 -2.71 -23.41
CA SER A 177 -38.27 -1.77 -22.65
C SER A 177 -38.62 -2.20 -21.20
N SER A 178 -38.20 -3.40 -20.79
CA SER A 178 -38.44 -4.00 -19.47
C SER A 178 -37.15 -4.26 -18.65
N SER A 179 -35.98 -3.81 -19.12
CA SER A 179 -34.66 -4.20 -18.58
C SER A 179 -33.86 -3.07 -17.89
N SER A 180 -34.45 -1.87 -17.77
CA SER A 180 -33.89 -0.78 -16.98
C SER A 180 -34.29 -0.93 -15.50
N ILE A 181 -33.65 -1.84 -14.77
CA ILE A 181 -33.90 -2.04 -13.33
C ILE A 181 -33.90 -0.70 -12.56
N ASN A 182 -32.97 0.21 -12.89
CA ASN A 182 -32.86 1.54 -12.29
C ASN A 182 -32.17 2.57 -13.21
N GLY A 183 -31.89 2.20 -14.48
CA GLY A 183 -31.19 3.06 -15.43
C GLY A 183 -29.73 3.41 -15.09
N GLY A 184 -29.14 2.91 -13.99
CA GLY A 184 -27.85 3.42 -13.54
C GLY A 184 -26.64 3.00 -14.41
N VAL A 185 -26.74 1.91 -15.18
CA VAL A 185 -25.78 1.64 -16.27
C VAL A 185 -25.86 2.73 -17.34
N ASN A 186 -27.08 3.15 -17.71
CA ASN A 186 -27.26 4.25 -18.66
C ASN A 186 -26.73 5.56 -18.08
N GLN A 187 -27.01 5.86 -16.81
CA GLN A 187 -26.49 7.05 -16.13
C GLN A 187 -24.96 7.05 -16.09
N PHE A 188 -24.34 5.91 -15.77
CA PHE A 188 -22.88 5.77 -15.78
C PHE A 188 -22.30 6.01 -17.17
N CYS A 189 -22.82 5.30 -18.18
CA CYS A 189 -22.31 5.35 -19.55
C CYS A 189 -22.54 6.72 -20.20
N GLN A 190 -23.69 7.37 -19.96
CA GLN A 190 -23.98 8.71 -20.49
C GLN A 190 -23.16 9.80 -19.80
N LYS A 191 -22.98 9.73 -18.47
CA LYS A 191 -22.22 10.74 -17.72
C LYS A 191 -20.74 10.71 -18.08
N ASN A 192 -20.16 9.51 -18.20
CA ASN A 192 -18.74 9.38 -18.48
C ASN A 192 -18.37 9.57 -19.95
N GLY A 193 -19.30 9.41 -20.90
CA GLY A 193 -19.05 9.72 -22.32
C GLY A 193 -18.87 11.21 -22.65
N SER A 194 -19.24 12.13 -21.75
CA SER A 194 -19.32 13.57 -22.08
C SER A 194 -18.44 14.52 -21.22
N SER A 195 -17.71 14.03 -20.21
CA SER A 195 -17.17 14.91 -19.14
C SER A 195 -15.66 14.84 -18.85
N ASN A 196 -14.83 14.00 -19.50
CA ASN A 196 -13.43 13.81 -19.08
C ASN A 196 -12.41 13.62 -20.22
N GLY A 197 -12.50 14.37 -21.32
CA GLY A 197 -11.54 14.22 -22.43
C GLY A 197 -11.64 12.88 -23.15
N VAL A 198 -12.84 12.30 -23.14
CA VAL A 198 -13.19 11.02 -23.76
C VAL A 198 -13.22 11.19 -25.28
N THR A 199 -12.42 10.41 -25.99
CA THR A 199 -12.53 10.23 -27.43
C THR A 199 -13.36 8.98 -27.71
N SER A 200 -14.67 9.15 -27.91
CA SER A 200 -15.56 8.10 -28.42
C SER A 200 -15.25 7.85 -29.90
N ASN A 201 -14.24 7.03 -30.19
CA ASN A 201 -13.98 6.51 -31.53
C ASN A 201 -14.22 4.99 -31.54
N GLY A 202 -15.44 4.57 -31.84
CA GLY A 202 -15.69 3.17 -32.18
C GLY A 202 -17.14 2.72 -32.10
N SER A 203 -17.58 2.00 -33.14
CA SER A 203 -18.70 1.08 -33.08
C SER A 203 -18.52 0.10 -31.90
N ASN A 204 -19.62 -0.21 -31.18
CA ASN A 204 -19.74 -1.18 -30.05
C ASN A 204 -19.68 -0.63 -28.60
N ASN A 205 -19.97 0.65 -28.34
CA ASN A 205 -20.11 1.21 -26.97
C ASN A 205 -18.87 1.03 -26.06
N LYS A 206 -17.67 1.07 -26.65
CA LYS A 206 -16.39 1.02 -25.92
C LYS A 206 -15.88 2.44 -25.69
N GLU A 207 -15.60 2.76 -24.44
CA GLU A 207 -15.09 4.06 -24.01
C GLU A 207 -13.64 3.94 -23.55
N THR A 208 -12.85 4.98 -23.83
CA THR A 208 -11.45 5.09 -23.40
C THR A 208 -11.31 6.26 -22.44
N GLN A 209 -10.74 5.99 -21.27
CA GLN A 209 -10.37 6.99 -20.28
C GLN A 209 -8.85 7.17 -20.26
N SER A 210 -8.41 8.43 -20.25
CA SER A 210 -7.00 8.78 -20.22
C SER A 210 -6.75 9.90 -19.22
N PHE A 211 -5.67 9.80 -18.45
CA PHE A 211 -5.20 10.88 -17.58
C PHE A 211 -3.69 10.79 -17.35
N THR A 212 -3.07 11.90 -16.97
CA THR A 212 -1.66 11.92 -16.57
C THR A 212 -1.54 11.61 -15.08
N PHE A 213 -0.56 10.79 -14.72
CA PHE A 213 -0.27 10.41 -13.35
C PHE A 213 1.23 10.48 -13.08
N THR A 214 1.64 11.10 -11.97
CA THR A 214 3.06 11.18 -11.57
C THR A 214 3.40 10.03 -10.62
N ASN A 215 4.38 9.19 -10.98
CA ASN A 215 4.68 7.93 -10.30
C ASN A 215 5.53 8.06 -9.00
N THR A 216 5.29 9.09 -8.18
CA THR A 216 5.94 9.18 -6.85
C THR A 216 5.43 8.08 -5.92
N ALA A 217 6.25 7.67 -4.95
CA ALA A 217 5.84 6.75 -3.89
C ALA A 217 4.57 7.23 -3.16
N GLN A 218 4.48 8.53 -2.87
CA GLN A 218 3.31 9.15 -2.23
C GLN A 218 2.03 8.95 -3.06
N ASN A 219 2.07 9.31 -4.34
CA ASN A 219 0.90 9.22 -5.21
C ASN A 219 0.46 7.77 -5.40
N LEU A 220 1.42 6.86 -5.56
CA LEU A 220 1.14 5.42 -5.70
C LEU A 220 0.48 4.85 -4.43
N LEU A 221 1.00 5.19 -3.24
CA LEU A 221 0.41 4.78 -1.97
C LEU A 221 -0.99 5.38 -1.74
N GLU A 222 -1.26 6.58 -2.25
CA GLU A 222 -2.61 7.17 -2.24
C GLU A 222 -3.59 6.37 -3.10
N GLN A 223 -3.16 5.90 -4.28
CA GLN A 223 -3.98 5.00 -5.10
C GLN A 223 -4.17 3.63 -4.42
N ALA A 224 -3.14 3.08 -3.79
CA ALA A 224 -3.25 1.83 -3.04
C ALA A 224 -4.24 1.98 -1.85
N SER A 225 -4.16 3.10 -1.13
CA SER A 225 -5.12 3.46 -0.08
C SER A 225 -6.53 3.60 -0.64
N THR A 226 -6.69 4.18 -1.83
CA THR A 226 -8.00 4.29 -2.50
C THR A 226 -8.62 2.92 -2.79
N ILE A 227 -7.84 1.96 -3.31
CA ILE A 227 -8.30 0.57 -3.53
C ILE A 227 -8.78 -0.03 -2.21
N MET A 228 -7.95 0.04 -1.17
CA MET A 228 -8.29 -0.53 0.14
C MET A 228 -9.47 0.17 0.80
N ASN A 229 -9.63 1.49 0.62
CA ASN A 229 -10.77 2.23 1.14
C ASN A 229 -12.07 1.81 0.47
N VAL A 230 -12.07 1.63 -0.85
CA VAL A 230 -13.26 1.11 -1.57
C VAL A 230 -13.60 -0.28 -1.04
N LEU A 231 -12.62 -1.18 -0.92
CA LEU A 231 -12.86 -2.54 -0.41
C LEU A 231 -13.38 -2.56 1.03
N ASN A 232 -12.75 -1.80 1.93
CA ASN A 232 -13.12 -1.75 3.35
C ASN A 232 -14.44 -1.03 3.61
N THR A 233 -14.84 -0.08 2.78
CA THR A 233 -16.10 0.66 2.95
C THR A 233 -17.27 -0.05 2.29
N GLN A 234 -17.06 -0.62 1.10
CA GLN A 234 -18.12 -1.30 0.38
C GLN A 234 -18.32 -2.72 0.87
N CYS A 235 -17.29 -3.37 1.41
CA CYS A 235 -17.33 -4.77 1.86
C CYS A 235 -18.14 -5.64 0.89
N PRO A 236 -17.72 -5.74 -0.37
CA PRO A 236 -18.55 -6.35 -1.39
C PRO A 236 -18.77 -7.84 -1.14
N LEU A 237 -19.89 -8.38 -1.62
CA LEU A 237 -20.09 -9.83 -1.65
C LEU A 237 -19.05 -10.48 -2.56
N VAL A 238 -18.71 -11.73 -2.23
CA VAL A 238 -17.86 -12.59 -3.06
C VAL A 238 -18.78 -13.57 -3.77
N ARG A 239 -18.55 -13.85 -5.06
CA ARG A 239 -19.38 -14.79 -5.82
C ARG A 239 -19.04 -16.24 -5.50
N SER A 240 -20.03 -17.13 -5.60
CA SER A 240 -19.84 -18.57 -5.49
C SER A 240 -19.12 -19.14 -6.72
N THR A 241 -18.29 -20.16 -6.52
CA THR A 241 -17.64 -20.93 -7.59
C THR A 241 -18.62 -21.80 -8.39
N HIS A 242 -19.79 -22.08 -7.84
CA HIS A 242 -20.79 -22.96 -8.45
C HIS A 242 -21.88 -22.17 -9.19
N ASN A 243 -22.18 -20.95 -8.73
CA ASN A 243 -23.16 -20.07 -9.34
C ASN A 243 -22.79 -18.61 -9.09
N GLU A 244 -22.36 -17.92 -10.14
CA GLU A 244 -21.86 -16.55 -10.05
C GLU A 244 -22.89 -15.52 -9.55
N ASN A 245 -24.18 -15.85 -9.61
CA ASN A 245 -25.30 -15.01 -9.19
C ASN A 245 -25.68 -15.22 -7.72
N THR A 246 -24.93 -16.06 -7.00
CA THR A 246 -25.14 -16.35 -5.59
C THR A 246 -23.92 -15.92 -4.77
N PRO A 247 -24.14 -15.37 -3.55
CA PRO A 247 -23.06 -15.14 -2.62
C PRO A 247 -22.30 -16.45 -2.33
N GLY A 248 -20.98 -16.36 -2.39
CA GLY A 248 -20.04 -17.40 -2.04
C GLY A 248 -19.46 -17.22 -0.64
N ASN A 249 -18.26 -17.74 -0.45
CA ASN A 249 -17.50 -17.70 0.79
C ASN A 249 -16.00 -17.71 0.49
N GLY A 250 -15.17 -17.83 1.52
CA GLY A 250 -13.70 -17.86 1.41
C GLY A 250 -13.10 -19.17 0.89
N SER A 251 -13.91 -20.18 0.53
CA SER A 251 -13.39 -21.49 0.14
C SER A 251 -12.41 -21.49 -1.04
N PRO A 252 -12.49 -20.61 -2.05
CA PRO A 252 -11.50 -20.58 -3.14
C PRO A 252 -10.07 -20.28 -2.67
N TRP A 253 -9.94 -19.60 -1.52
CA TRP A 253 -8.66 -19.27 -0.90
C TRP A 253 -8.36 -20.14 0.33
N ASN A 254 -9.07 -21.26 0.49
CA ASN A 254 -8.98 -22.14 1.66
C ASN A 254 -9.31 -21.44 2.99
N ILE A 255 -10.17 -20.41 2.95
CA ILE A 255 -10.64 -19.68 4.14
C ILE A 255 -12.02 -20.21 4.54
N ASN A 256 -12.13 -20.77 5.74
CA ASN A 256 -13.39 -21.24 6.30
C ASN A 256 -14.19 -20.09 6.95
N GLN A 257 -14.56 -19.11 6.14
CA GLN A 257 -15.36 -17.96 6.55
C GLN A 257 -16.37 -17.64 5.46
N SER A 258 -17.62 -17.35 5.86
CA SER A 258 -18.67 -16.90 4.95
C SER A 258 -19.02 -15.44 5.19
N GLY A 259 -19.67 -14.83 4.20
CA GLY A 259 -20.11 -13.44 4.27
C GLY A 259 -19.50 -12.59 3.17
N ASN A 260 -19.39 -11.30 3.44
CA ASN A 260 -18.78 -10.37 2.50
C ASN A 260 -17.24 -10.36 2.58
N ALA A 261 -16.60 -9.65 1.65
CA ALA A 261 -15.15 -9.58 1.55
C ALA A 261 -14.47 -9.09 2.84
N CYS A 262 -15.06 -8.15 3.58
CA CYS A 262 -14.49 -7.68 4.85
C CYS A 262 -14.55 -8.74 5.96
N GLN A 263 -15.51 -9.66 5.91
CA GLN A 263 -15.57 -10.78 6.85
C GLN A 263 -14.57 -11.87 6.44
N ILE A 264 -14.53 -12.22 5.16
CA ILE A 264 -13.67 -13.28 4.62
C ILE A 264 -12.19 -12.90 4.74
N PHE A 265 -11.85 -11.67 4.36
CA PHE A 265 -10.47 -11.17 4.25
C PHE A 265 -10.12 -10.15 5.34
N SER A 266 -10.72 -10.28 6.53
CA SER A 266 -10.57 -9.30 7.62
C SER A 266 -9.10 -9.07 8.02
N ALA A 267 -8.31 -10.14 8.10
CA ALA A 267 -6.89 -10.09 8.46
C ALA A 267 -6.06 -9.47 7.34
N GLU A 268 -6.27 -9.91 6.09
CA GLU A 268 -5.62 -9.43 4.88
C GLU A 268 -5.86 -7.93 4.70
N PHE A 269 -7.12 -7.50 4.79
CA PHE A 269 -7.49 -6.09 4.60
C PHE A 269 -6.87 -5.21 5.67
N SER A 270 -6.96 -5.62 6.95
CA SER A 270 -6.37 -4.87 8.07
C SER A 270 -4.85 -4.77 7.95
N ALA A 271 -4.18 -5.87 7.61
CA ALA A 271 -2.73 -5.92 7.44
C ALA A 271 -2.28 -5.01 6.30
N VAL A 272 -2.85 -5.16 5.10
CA VAL A 272 -2.48 -4.36 3.92
C VAL A 272 -2.78 -2.88 4.15
N THR A 273 -3.92 -2.53 4.75
CA THR A 273 -4.23 -1.13 5.12
C THR A 273 -3.18 -0.54 6.08
N SER A 274 -2.73 -1.33 7.05
CA SER A 274 -1.70 -0.91 8.01
C SER A 274 -0.31 -0.82 7.36
N MET A 275 0.02 -1.72 6.43
CA MET A 275 1.24 -1.62 5.62
C MET A 275 1.28 -0.33 4.80
N ILE A 276 0.18 0.01 4.11
CA ILE A 276 0.07 1.26 3.34
C ILE A 276 0.23 2.47 4.25
N LYS A 277 -0.43 2.49 5.41
CA LYS A 277 -0.33 3.60 6.37
C LYS A 277 1.11 3.81 6.86
N ASN A 278 1.80 2.73 7.22
CA ASN A 278 3.20 2.79 7.64
C ASN A 278 4.11 3.25 6.50
N ALA A 279 3.86 2.78 5.27
CA ALA A 279 4.61 3.20 4.09
C ALA A 279 4.40 4.69 3.77
N GLN A 280 3.18 5.21 3.95
CA GLN A 280 2.90 6.64 3.81
C GLN A 280 3.68 7.46 4.84
N GLU A 281 3.77 6.99 6.08
CA GLU A 281 4.58 7.63 7.12
C GLU A 281 6.08 7.59 6.77
N ILE A 282 6.61 6.47 6.25
CA ILE A 282 7.99 6.38 5.75
C ILE A 282 8.27 7.46 4.70
N VAL A 283 7.35 7.63 3.73
CA VAL A 283 7.49 8.63 2.67
C VAL A 283 7.46 10.05 3.25
N ALA A 284 6.59 10.33 4.23
CA ALA A 284 6.54 11.63 4.90
C ALA A 284 7.86 11.93 5.66
N GLN A 285 8.42 10.94 6.35
CA GLN A 285 9.73 11.07 7.02
C GLN A 285 10.84 11.35 5.99
N ALA A 286 10.88 10.60 4.89
CA ALA A 286 11.85 10.80 3.81
C ALA A 286 11.79 12.22 3.23
N GLN A 287 10.58 12.73 2.93
CA GLN A 287 10.37 14.09 2.45
C GLN A 287 10.87 15.14 3.46
N SER A 288 10.65 14.89 4.76
CA SER A 288 11.13 15.79 5.81
C SER A 288 12.65 15.83 5.91
N LEU A 289 13.35 14.73 5.59
CA LEU A 289 14.81 14.67 5.56
C LEU A 289 15.37 15.48 4.38
N ASN A 290 14.78 15.34 3.20
CA ASN A 290 15.21 16.08 2.00
C ASN A 290 15.06 17.59 2.14
N ALA A 291 13.99 18.06 2.79
CA ALA A 291 13.81 19.47 3.07
C ALA A 291 14.86 20.00 4.07
N LYS A 292 15.35 19.15 4.97
CA LYS A 292 16.33 19.49 6.02
C LYS A 292 17.77 19.38 5.56
N GLU A 293 18.08 18.59 4.53
CA GLU A 293 19.42 18.55 3.93
C GLU A 293 19.89 19.94 3.47
N GLN A 294 18.97 20.82 3.08
CA GLN A 294 19.25 22.22 2.73
C GLN A 294 19.70 23.09 3.93
N SER A 295 19.56 22.60 5.17
CA SER A 295 19.93 23.29 6.43
C SER A 295 21.13 22.66 7.15
N ASN A 296 21.83 21.70 6.53
CA ASN A 296 22.93 20.93 7.13
C ASN A 296 24.12 21.82 7.52
N GLN A 297 24.11 22.29 8.76
CA GLN A 297 25.24 23.00 9.38
C GLN A 297 26.13 21.98 10.12
N ASN A 298 27.41 21.95 9.77
CA ASN A 298 28.43 21.27 10.57
C ASN A 298 28.50 21.89 11.97
N ALA A 299 28.95 21.11 12.94
CA ALA A 299 29.23 21.65 14.27
C ALA A 299 30.35 22.72 14.16
N PRO A 300 30.17 23.90 14.78
CA PRO A 300 31.23 24.90 14.86
C PRO A 300 32.52 24.32 15.44
N GLN A 301 33.67 24.73 14.93
CA GLN A 301 34.98 24.24 15.39
C GLN A 301 35.26 24.59 16.86
N ASP A 302 34.65 25.67 17.34
CA ASP A 302 34.70 26.14 18.72
C ASP A 302 33.46 25.72 19.54
N PHE A 303 32.66 24.78 19.04
CA PHE A 303 31.50 24.29 19.77
C PHE A 303 31.91 23.71 21.13
N ASN A 304 31.26 24.20 22.17
CA ASN A 304 31.38 23.70 23.51
C ASN A 304 29.96 23.53 24.09
N PRO A 305 29.55 22.30 24.45
CA PRO A 305 28.18 22.03 24.89
C PRO A 305 27.77 22.84 26.14
N TYR A 306 28.74 23.27 26.95
CA TYR A 306 28.51 24.03 28.18
C TYR A 306 28.39 25.54 27.97
N THR A 307 28.96 26.10 26.90
CA THR A 307 29.06 27.55 26.72
C THR A 307 28.48 28.07 25.41
N SER A 308 28.34 27.24 24.38
CA SER A 308 27.78 27.65 23.09
C SER A 308 26.28 27.93 23.20
N SER A 309 25.85 29.10 22.72
CA SER A 309 24.45 29.52 22.67
C SER A 309 23.71 28.97 21.44
N ASP A 310 24.41 28.83 20.31
CA ASP A 310 23.86 28.19 19.11
C ASP A 310 23.94 26.66 19.24
N ARG A 311 22.76 26.03 19.24
CA ARG A 311 22.56 24.58 19.28
C ARG A 311 21.61 24.11 18.19
N ALA A 312 21.35 24.96 17.18
CA ALA A 312 20.42 24.64 16.11
C ALA A 312 20.86 23.40 15.33
N PHE A 313 22.17 23.24 15.08
CA PHE A 313 22.73 22.05 14.45
C PHE A 313 22.43 20.77 15.26
N ALA A 314 22.46 20.82 16.59
CA ALA A 314 22.20 19.67 17.45
C ALA A 314 20.73 19.25 17.38
N GLN A 315 19.80 20.21 17.32
CA GLN A 315 18.38 19.93 17.11
C GLN A 315 18.14 19.34 15.71
N ASN A 316 18.81 19.86 14.68
CA ASN A 316 18.73 19.32 13.33
C ASN A 316 19.29 17.89 13.25
N MET A 317 20.41 17.62 13.91
CA MET A 317 21.01 16.29 14.03
C MET A 317 20.07 15.31 14.73
N LEU A 318 19.46 15.71 15.85
CA LEU A 318 18.47 14.90 16.56
C LEU A 318 17.25 14.59 15.68
N ASN A 319 16.71 15.61 15.01
CA ASN A 319 15.57 15.45 14.11
C ASN A 319 15.89 14.49 12.94
N HIS A 320 17.11 14.54 12.39
CA HIS A 320 17.59 13.61 11.36
C HIS A 320 17.65 12.18 11.90
N ALA A 321 18.32 11.98 13.04
CA ALA A 321 18.46 10.66 13.66
C ALA A 321 17.09 10.04 14.01
N GLN A 322 16.17 10.84 14.54
CA GLN A 322 14.81 10.40 14.87
C GLN A 322 14.01 10.00 13.63
N ALA A 323 14.07 10.78 12.56
CA ALA A 323 13.37 10.46 11.31
C ALA A 323 13.92 9.18 10.68
N GLN A 324 15.26 9.00 10.61
CA GLN A 324 15.88 7.78 10.10
C GLN A 324 15.51 6.55 10.94
N ALA A 325 15.59 6.66 12.27
CA ALA A 325 15.19 5.59 13.18
C ALA A 325 13.70 5.25 13.01
N LYS A 326 12.85 6.26 12.83
CA LYS A 326 11.41 6.06 12.61
C LYS A 326 11.12 5.33 11.30
N MET A 327 11.83 5.68 10.22
CA MET A 327 11.70 4.98 8.94
C MET A 327 12.06 3.49 9.06
N LEU A 328 13.14 3.17 9.79
CA LEU A 328 13.56 1.79 10.04
C LEU A 328 12.56 1.01 10.91
N GLU A 329 12.06 1.64 11.98
CA GLU A 329 11.00 1.08 12.83
C GLU A 329 9.73 0.76 12.02
N LEU A 330 9.31 1.68 11.16
CA LEU A 330 8.13 1.50 10.31
C LEU A 330 8.34 0.41 9.25
N ALA A 331 9.55 0.30 8.69
CA ALA A 331 9.90 -0.77 7.76
C ALA A 331 9.78 -2.16 8.43
N ASP A 332 10.26 -2.30 9.67
CA ASP A 332 10.10 -3.52 10.45
C ASP A 332 8.62 -3.77 10.83
N GLN A 333 7.87 -2.72 11.15
CA GLN A 333 6.44 -2.83 11.42
C GLN A 333 5.65 -3.30 10.17
N ILE A 334 6.03 -2.90 8.95
CA ILE A 334 5.42 -3.39 7.71
C ILE A 334 5.61 -4.90 7.57
N LYS A 335 6.80 -5.43 7.90
CA LYS A 335 7.04 -6.88 7.95
C LYS A 335 6.17 -7.56 9.00
N THR A 336 6.01 -6.96 10.18
CA THR A 336 5.11 -7.46 11.23
C THR A 336 3.65 -7.49 10.75
N ASN A 337 3.20 -6.45 10.05
CA ASN A 337 1.86 -6.40 9.48
C ASN A 337 1.66 -7.47 8.41
N LEU A 338 2.64 -7.71 7.54
CA LEU A 338 2.59 -8.81 6.57
C LEU A 338 2.44 -10.17 7.26
N ASN A 339 3.15 -10.40 8.36
CA ASN A 339 3.06 -11.62 9.15
C ASN A 339 1.71 -11.79 9.87
N ALA A 340 0.88 -10.74 9.96
CA ALA A 340 -0.48 -10.82 10.47
C ALA A 340 -1.46 -11.44 9.44
N ILE A 341 -1.07 -11.51 8.17
CA ILE A 341 -1.83 -12.22 7.14
C ILE A 341 -1.63 -13.74 7.35
N PRO A 342 -2.69 -14.56 7.28
CA PRO A 342 -2.57 -16.01 7.34
C PRO A 342 -1.49 -16.54 6.38
N THR A 343 -0.55 -17.31 6.91
CA THR A 343 0.63 -17.74 6.16
C THR A 343 0.28 -18.44 4.85
N HIS A 344 -0.73 -19.31 4.84
CA HIS A 344 -1.19 -20.00 3.62
C HIS A 344 -1.70 -19.01 2.57
N PHE A 345 -2.41 -17.94 2.98
CA PHE A 345 -2.88 -16.92 2.04
C PHE A 345 -1.69 -16.19 1.40
N VAL A 346 -0.66 -15.90 2.20
CA VAL A 346 0.57 -15.29 1.69
C VAL A 346 1.30 -16.22 0.72
N THR A 347 1.57 -17.46 1.11
CA THR A 347 2.41 -18.38 0.33
C THR A 347 1.73 -18.85 -0.95
N ASP A 348 0.42 -19.14 -0.88
CA ASP A 348 -0.27 -19.85 -1.95
C ASP A 348 -0.94 -18.88 -2.94
N TYR A 349 -1.17 -17.64 -2.52
CA TYR A 349 -1.90 -16.65 -3.32
C TYR A 349 -1.17 -15.31 -3.44
N LEU A 350 -0.94 -14.58 -2.34
CA LEU A 350 -0.44 -13.20 -2.40
C LEU A 350 0.99 -13.09 -2.95
N ALA A 351 1.88 -14.00 -2.54
CA ALA A 351 3.27 -14.08 -3.00
C ALA A 351 3.45 -15.09 -4.14
N ALA A 352 2.34 -15.55 -4.74
CA ALA A 352 2.36 -16.49 -5.86
C ALA A 352 1.99 -15.77 -7.16
N CYS A 353 2.59 -16.21 -8.27
CA CYS A 353 2.20 -15.83 -9.61
C CYS A 353 2.08 -17.10 -10.45
N ARG A 354 1.00 -17.22 -11.22
CA ARG A 354 0.73 -18.44 -11.99
C ARG A 354 1.79 -18.63 -13.08
N ASN A 355 2.42 -19.81 -13.07
CA ASN A 355 3.35 -20.25 -14.12
C ASN A 355 2.68 -20.12 -15.50
N GLY A 356 3.37 -19.52 -16.47
CA GLY A 356 2.82 -19.27 -17.81
C GLY A 356 2.27 -17.85 -18.02
N GLY A 357 2.68 -16.88 -17.19
CA GLY A 357 2.53 -15.46 -17.47
C GLY A 357 1.42 -14.75 -16.69
N GLY A 358 1.24 -15.02 -15.39
CA GLY A 358 0.44 -14.12 -14.52
C GLY A 358 1.03 -12.70 -14.43
N THR A 359 0.37 -11.78 -13.72
CA THR A 359 0.85 -10.39 -13.60
C THR A 359 2.22 -10.35 -12.93
N LEU A 360 3.26 -10.03 -13.70
CA LEU A 360 4.49 -9.48 -13.16
C LEU A 360 4.33 -7.95 -13.03
N PRO A 361 4.97 -7.29 -12.04
CA PRO A 361 4.87 -5.85 -11.82
C PRO A 361 5.15 -4.98 -13.06
N ASP A 362 5.94 -5.51 -14.00
CA ASP A 362 6.37 -4.86 -15.24
C ASP A 362 5.60 -5.33 -16.50
N GLN A 363 4.79 -6.38 -16.41
CA GLN A 363 4.15 -7.00 -17.59
C GLN A 363 2.66 -6.69 -17.71
N GLY A 364 1.99 -6.35 -16.60
CA GLY A 364 0.57 -6.00 -16.56
C GLY A 364 -0.35 -7.24 -16.49
N VAL A 365 -1.66 -7.01 -16.52
CA VAL A 365 -2.67 -8.06 -16.31
C VAL A 365 -2.77 -9.00 -17.52
N THR A 366 -2.82 -10.30 -17.25
CA THR A 366 -3.07 -11.36 -18.24
C THR A 366 -4.30 -12.17 -17.85
N ASN A 367 -4.70 -13.12 -18.69
CA ASN A 367 -5.75 -14.08 -18.38
C ASN A 367 -5.34 -15.14 -17.33
N ASN A 368 -4.05 -15.16 -16.96
CA ASN A 368 -3.46 -16.05 -15.96
C ASN A 368 -3.11 -15.33 -14.66
N THR A 369 -3.28 -14.00 -14.61
CA THR A 369 -3.34 -13.24 -13.36
C THR A 369 -4.45 -13.77 -12.50
#